data_AF-A0AAV9LLZ7-F1
#
_entry.id   AF-A0AAV9LLZ7-F1
#
_cell.length_a   1.000
_cell.length_b   1.000
_cell.length_c   1.000
_cell.angle_alpha   90.00
_cell.angle_beta   90.00
_cell.angle_gamma   90.00
#
_symmetry.space_group_name_H-M   'P 1'
#
loop_
_entity.id
_entity.type
_entity.pdbx_description
1 polymer ?
#
loop_
_entity_poly.entity_id
_entity_poly.type
_entity_poly.pdbx_seq_one_letter_code
_entity_poly.pdbx_strand_id
1 'polypeptide(L)'
;MKGYICVGCNYFIDNICFSLPSMIQHMSHPQHPLKLTWYSEFQNGNLKSPACQYYMDHTSGWADCCTKCDFFVDRFCAGASKTLTLANVNYKLFFSFPFKHEKAIIRCNICFEKVMTTCSLLYYNMDSDETMHVSCALFEESVSNHEEMVNRLSIQRFSDLRIAD
;
A
#
# COMPACT_ATOMS: atom_id res chain seq x y z
N MET A 1 3.08 1.33 -24.03
CA MET A 1 2.93 2.25 -22.88
C MET A 1 2.53 3.63 -23.42
N LYS A 2 1.50 4.29 -22.86
CA LYS A 2 1.08 5.65 -23.26
C LYS A 2 1.34 6.59 -22.08
N GLY A 3 1.78 7.82 -22.33
CA GLY A 3 2.09 8.75 -21.26
C GLY A 3 2.51 10.12 -21.77
N TYR A 4 2.93 10.97 -20.84
CA TYR A 4 3.35 12.34 -21.09
C TYR A 4 4.84 12.45 -20.80
N ILE A 5 5.57 13.18 -21.65
CA ILE A 5 6.98 13.51 -21.41
C ILE A 5 7.13 15.01 -21.22
N CYS A 6 7.77 15.40 -20.12
CA CYS A 6 8.25 16.76 -19.96
C CYS A 6 9.62 16.88 -20.65
N VAL A 7 9.66 17.54 -21.81
CA VAL A 7 10.90 17.71 -22.59
C VAL A 7 11.97 18.46 -21.80
N GLY A 8 11.58 19.49 -21.03
CA GLY A 8 12.53 20.28 -20.24
C GLY A 8 13.17 19.53 -19.07
N CYS A 9 12.47 18.54 -18.51
CA CYS A 9 12.96 17.71 -17.40
C CYS A 9 13.48 16.34 -17.85
N ASN A 10 13.28 15.98 -19.12
CA ASN A 10 13.47 14.63 -19.66
C ASN A 10 12.80 13.54 -18.78
N TYR A 11 11.60 13.83 -18.27
CA TYR A 11 10.86 12.96 -17.36
C TYR A 11 9.58 12.44 -18.03
N PHE A 12 9.38 11.12 -18.00
CA PHE A 12 8.19 10.45 -18.52
C PHE A 12 7.25 10.05 -17.37
N ILE A 13 5.95 10.30 -17.54
CA ILE A 13 4.89 9.82 -16.65
C ILE A 13 3.86 9.01 -17.44
N ASP A 14 3.58 7.79 -16.99
CA ASP A 14 2.52 6.95 -17.55
C ASP A 14 1.14 7.59 -17.36
N ASN A 15 0.22 7.39 -18.31
CA ASN A 15 -1.11 8.01 -18.26
C ASN A 15 -1.95 7.58 -17.05
N ILE A 16 -1.78 6.34 -16.58
CA ILE A 16 -2.45 5.85 -15.36
C ILE A 16 -1.87 6.60 -14.17
N CYS A 17 -0.54 6.68 -14.05
CA CYS A 17 0.13 7.40 -12.98
C CYS A 17 -0.23 8.90 -12.94
N PHE A 18 -0.35 9.54 -14.11
CA PHE A 18 -0.79 10.93 -14.23
C PHE A 18 -2.25 11.12 -13.79
N SER A 19 -3.10 10.11 -14.00
CA SER A 19 -4.52 10.16 -13.65
C SER A 19 -4.79 9.81 -12.20
N LEU A 20 -3.78 9.49 -11.37
CA LEU A 20 -4.00 9.10 -9.98
C LEU A 20 -4.57 10.25 -9.14
N PRO A 21 -5.53 9.97 -8.25
CA PRO A 21 -6.11 10.99 -7.38
C PRO A 21 -5.05 11.61 -6.45
N SER A 22 -5.23 12.90 -6.15
CA SER A 22 -4.48 13.62 -5.12
C SER A 22 -5.10 13.48 -3.73
N MET A 23 -6.32 12.94 -3.64
CA MET A 23 -7.02 12.67 -2.40
C MET A 23 -7.83 11.38 -2.49
N ILE A 24 -7.72 10.51 -1.49
CA ILE A 24 -8.41 9.21 -1.45
C ILE A 24 -9.10 8.95 -0.11
N GLN A 25 -10.14 8.11 -0.14
CA GLN A 25 -10.77 7.56 1.06
C GLN A 25 -10.29 6.11 1.28
N HIS A 26 -9.30 5.93 2.15
CA HIS A 26 -8.70 4.61 2.37
C HIS A 26 -9.50 3.78 3.39
N MET A 27 -9.73 2.50 3.10
CA MET A 27 -10.55 1.61 3.93
C MET A 27 -10.00 1.38 5.34
N SER A 28 -8.67 1.42 5.49
CA SER A 28 -8.00 1.22 6.78
C SER A 28 -7.88 2.51 7.59
N HIS A 29 -8.25 3.64 7.00
CA HIS A 29 -8.30 4.94 7.65
C HIS A 29 -9.58 5.69 7.25
N PRO A 30 -10.78 5.15 7.55
CA PRO A 30 -12.03 5.68 7.04
C PRO A 30 -12.42 7.03 7.66
N GLN A 31 -11.78 7.45 8.75
CA GLN A 31 -12.15 8.66 9.49
C GLN A 31 -11.76 9.94 8.75
N HIS A 32 -10.67 9.90 7.98
CA HIS A 32 -10.14 11.06 7.27
C HIS A 32 -9.65 10.68 5.88
N PRO A 33 -9.81 11.59 4.91
CA PRO A 33 -9.20 11.40 3.61
C PRO A 33 -7.67 11.50 3.70
N LEU A 34 -6.97 10.79 2.83
CA LEU A 34 -5.54 10.89 2.66
C LEU A 34 -5.24 11.82 1.50
N LYS A 35 -4.26 12.71 1.67
CA LYS A 35 -3.81 13.64 0.64
C LYS A 35 -2.42 13.23 0.16
N LEU A 36 -2.23 13.26 -1.16
CA LEU A 36 -0.93 13.11 -1.78
C LEU A 36 0.00 14.22 -1.27
N THR A 37 1.04 13.81 -0.56
CA THR A 37 1.98 14.71 0.11
C THR A 37 3.39 14.21 -0.15
N TRP A 38 4.32 15.14 -0.37
CA TRP A 38 5.73 14.79 -0.49
C TRP A 38 6.26 14.37 0.89
N TYR A 39 6.97 13.25 0.97
CA TYR A 39 7.31 12.66 2.26
C TYR A 39 8.09 13.61 3.19
N SER A 40 9.01 14.41 2.65
CA SER A 40 9.77 15.38 3.46
C SER A 40 8.92 16.53 4.01
N GLU A 41 7.81 16.88 3.37
CA GLU A 41 6.85 17.88 3.90
C GLU A 41 6.06 17.32 5.09
N PHE A 42 5.85 16.00 5.10
CA PHE A 42 5.17 15.29 6.17
C PHE A 42 6.11 15.00 7.36
N GLN A 43 7.42 14.87 7.13
CA GLN A 43 8.44 14.56 8.15
C GLN A 43 8.71 15.64 9.21
N ASN A 44 8.03 16.79 9.19
CA ASN A 44 8.18 17.86 10.20
C ASN A 44 7.62 17.49 11.61
N GLY A 45 7.44 16.21 11.95
CA GLY A 45 6.92 15.73 13.22
C GLY A 45 7.37 14.31 13.62
N ASN A 46 6.98 13.87 14.83
CA ASN A 46 7.22 12.53 15.38
C ASN A 46 6.41 11.44 14.65
N LEU A 47 6.68 11.21 13.37
CA LEU A 47 5.90 10.28 12.57
C LEU A 47 6.03 8.84 13.07
N LYS A 48 4.90 8.13 13.06
CA LYS A 48 4.85 6.67 13.23
C LYS A 48 5.42 5.99 11.99
N SER A 49 5.76 4.70 12.09
CA SER A 49 6.16 3.89 10.93
C SER A 49 5.06 3.87 9.85
N PRO A 50 5.42 3.71 8.57
CA PRO A 50 4.43 3.64 7.50
C PRO A 50 3.38 2.57 7.77
N ALA A 51 2.15 2.82 7.32
CA ALA A 51 1.07 1.85 7.41
C ALA A 51 1.32 0.61 6.52
N CYS A 52 2.37 0.57 5.70
CA CYS A 52 2.77 -0.63 4.96
C CYS A 52 4.28 -0.86 5.14
N GLN A 53 4.69 -2.10 5.37
CA GLN A 53 6.12 -2.49 5.34
C GLN A 53 6.57 -2.72 3.89
N TYR A 54 6.50 -1.65 3.12
CA TYR A 54 7.15 -1.61 1.83
C TYR A 54 8.40 -0.74 1.96
N TYR A 55 9.54 -1.26 1.50
CA TYR A 55 10.78 -0.51 1.50
C TYR A 55 10.63 0.64 0.49
N MET A 56 10.29 1.81 1.01
CA MET A 56 10.36 3.05 0.26
C MET A 56 11.73 3.65 0.60
N ASP A 57 12.43 4.19 -0.39
CA ASP A 57 13.41 5.21 -0.09
C ASP A 57 12.65 6.39 0.54
N HIS A 58 12.60 6.41 1.87
CA HIS A 58 11.90 7.39 2.70
C HIS A 58 12.54 8.78 2.60
N THR A 59 13.31 9.07 1.57
CA THR A 59 13.91 10.39 1.34
C THR A 59 13.39 11.07 0.07
N SER A 60 12.62 10.36 -0.77
CA SER A 60 12.42 10.78 -2.17
C SER A 60 11.11 10.27 -2.80
N GLY A 61 9.99 10.30 -2.07
CA GLY A 61 8.72 9.76 -2.56
C GLY A 61 7.47 10.55 -2.19
N TRP A 62 6.43 10.36 -3.02
CA TRP A 62 5.06 10.75 -2.71
C TRP A 62 4.37 9.66 -1.89
N ALA A 63 3.59 10.05 -0.88
CA ALA A 63 2.74 9.16 -0.10
C ALA A 63 1.35 9.78 0.10
N ASP A 64 0.36 8.93 0.39
CA ASP A 64 -0.97 9.37 0.76
C ASP A 64 -1.04 9.49 2.28
N CYS A 65 -1.12 10.73 2.75
CA CYS A 65 -0.95 11.07 4.15
C CYS A 65 -2.22 11.69 4.76
N CYS A 66 -2.49 11.38 6.02
CA CYS A 66 -3.44 12.08 6.87
C CYS A 66 -2.67 12.96 7.85
N THR A 67 -2.73 14.28 7.66
CA THR A 67 -2.07 15.27 8.53
C THR A 67 -2.67 15.34 9.95
N LYS A 68 -3.83 14.71 10.18
CA LYS A 68 -4.50 14.67 11.48
C LYS A 68 -4.11 13.46 12.34
N CYS A 69 -3.60 12.38 11.75
CA CYS A 69 -3.49 11.08 12.42
C CYS A 69 -2.10 10.43 12.33
N ASP A 70 -1.09 11.14 11.82
CA ASP A 70 0.25 10.59 11.52
C ASP A 70 0.18 9.26 10.74
N PHE A 71 -0.86 9.11 9.92
CA PHE A 71 -1.08 7.94 9.08
C PHE A 71 -0.60 8.25 7.68
N PHE A 72 0.21 7.37 7.11
CA PHE A 72 0.56 7.43 5.70
C PHE A 72 0.75 6.04 5.13
N VAL A 73 0.44 5.91 3.86
CA VAL A 73 0.58 4.69 3.08
C VAL A 73 1.12 5.06 1.70
N ASP A 74 1.95 4.22 1.13
CA ASP A 74 2.40 4.40 -0.25
C ASP A 74 1.27 4.07 -1.23
N ARG A 75 1.32 4.67 -2.42
CA ARG A 75 0.29 4.49 -3.46
C ARG A 75 0.07 3.03 -3.87
N PHE A 76 1.11 2.22 -3.81
CA PHE A 76 1.04 0.81 -4.19
C PHE A 76 0.26 0.01 -3.14
N CYS A 77 0.62 0.11 -1.86
CA CYS A 77 -0.11 -0.55 -0.77
C CYS A 77 -1.50 0.06 -0.52
N ALA A 78 -1.72 1.35 -0.82
CA ALA A 78 -3.04 1.98 -0.71
C ALA A 78 -4.07 1.36 -1.66
N GLY A 79 -3.62 0.80 -2.79
CA GLY A 79 -4.43 0.04 -3.73
C GLY A 79 -4.72 -1.40 -3.32
N ALA A 80 -4.33 -1.83 -2.12
CA ALA A 80 -4.61 -3.18 -1.63
C ALA A 80 -6.12 -3.43 -1.51
N SER A 81 -6.57 -4.57 -2.03
CA SER A 81 -7.97 -4.98 -1.92
C SER A 81 -8.30 -5.44 -0.50
N LYS A 82 -9.59 -5.40 -0.13
CA LYS A 82 -10.03 -5.92 1.19
C LYS A 82 -9.74 -7.41 1.36
N THR A 83 -9.78 -8.12 0.24
CA THR A 83 -9.56 -9.55 0.13
C THR A 83 -8.68 -9.83 -1.06
N LEU A 84 -7.80 -10.80 -0.93
CA LEU A 84 -6.88 -11.23 -1.97
C LEU A 84 -6.87 -12.76 -2.01
N THR A 85 -6.85 -13.35 -3.20
CA THR A 85 -6.70 -14.82 -3.34
C THR A 85 -5.38 -15.13 -4.01
N LEU A 86 -4.50 -15.87 -3.33
CA LEU A 86 -3.22 -16.35 -3.87
C LEU A 86 -3.18 -17.86 -3.70
N ALA A 87 -2.78 -18.59 -4.75
CA ALA A 87 -2.68 -20.06 -4.73
C ALA A 87 -3.91 -20.77 -4.12
N ASN A 88 -5.13 -20.28 -4.43
CA ASN A 88 -6.42 -20.75 -3.88
C ASN A 88 -6.64 -20.52 -2.38
N VAL A 89 -5.81 -19.71 -1.72
CA VAL A 89 -5.97 -19.29 -0.33
C VAL A 89 -6.48 -17.84 -0.29
N ASN A 90 -7.50 -17.57 0.53
CA ASN A 90 -8.13 -16.25 0.65
C ASN A 90 -7.58 -15.48 1.86
N TYR A 91 -6.97 -14.33 1.62
CA TYR A 91 -6.43 -13.47 2.66
C TYR A 91 -7.31 -12.23 2.82
N LYS A 92 -7.47 -11.76 4.07
CA LYS A 92 -8.14 -10.50 4.39
C LYS A 92 -7.11 -9.45 4.79
N LEU A 93 -7.35 -8.21 4.39
CA LEU A 93 -6.51 -7.07 4.77
C LEU A 93 -6.88 -6.57 6.16
N PHE A 94 -5.88 -6.36 7.02
CA PHE A 94 -6.05 -5.79 8.35
C PHE A 94 -5.07 -4.64 8.61
N PHE A 95 -5.44 -3.65 9.42
CA PHE A 95 -4.56 -2.55 9.87
C PHE A 95 -3.81 -2.85 11.18
N SER A 96 -4.05 -4.02 11.76
CA SER A 96 -3.31 -4.61 12.87
C SER A 96 -3.68 -6.08 12.92
N PHE A 97 -2.79 -6.91 13.44
CA PHE A 97 -3.07 -8.33 13.56
C PHE A 97 -4.31 -8.55 14.45
N PRO A 98 -5.26 -9.40 14.02
CA PRO A 98 -6.56 -9.49 14.69
C PRO A 98 -6.49 -10.10 16.10
N PHE A 99 -5.41 -10.81 16.42
CA PHE A 99 -5.21 -11.40 17.74
C PHE A 99 -4.30 -10.55 18.63
N LYS A 100 -4.79 -10.29 19.84
CA LYS A 100 -4.04 -9.55 20.87
C LYS A 100 -3.17 -10.52 21.65
N HIS A 101 -2.01 -10.05 22.10
CA HIS A 101 -1.07 -10.78 22.97
C HIS A 101 -0.30 -11.93 22.31
N GLU A 102 -0.25 -11.98 20.98
CA GLU A 102 0.68 -12.85 20.28
C GLU A 102 2.12 -12.45 20.64
N LYS A 103 2.88 -13.38 21.19
CA LYS A 103 4.28 -13.17 21.59
C LYS A 103 5.25 -13.70 20.54
N ALA A 104 4.78 -14.53 19.61
CA ALA A 104 5.58 -15.02 18.52
C ALA A 104 5.92 -13.87 17.54
N ILE A 105 7.10 -13.97 16.94
CA ILE A 105 7.46 -13.15 15.80
C ILE A 105 6.66 -13.68 14.61
N ILE A 106 5.67 -12.90 14.16
CA ILE A 106 4.93 -13.22 12.93
C ILE A 106 5.83 -12.92 11.73
N ARG A 107 5.95 -13.90 10.84
CA ARG A 107 6.76 -13.83 9.62
C ARG A 107 5.85 -13.85 8.39
N CYS A 108 6.31 -13.17 7.35
CA CYS A 108 5.66 -13.18 6.04
C CYS A 108 5.85 -14.55 5.40
N ASN A 109 4.78 -15.15 4.88
CA ASN A 109 4.84 -16.47 4.23
C ASN A 109 5.61 -16.46 2.89
N ILE A 110 5.86 -15.27 2.33
CA ILE A 110 6.56 -15.11 1.04
C ILE A 110 8.06 -14.87 1.25
N CYS A 111 8.41 -13.82 1.99
CA CYS A 111 9.82 -13.42 2.16
C CYS A 111 10.44 -13.90 3.47
N PHE A 112 9.67 -14.52 4.36
CA PHE A 112 10.08 -14.98 5.69
C PHE A 112 10.54 -13.88 6.66
N GLU A 113 10.52 -12.61 6.26
CA GLU A 113 10.85 -11.49 7.14
C GLU A 113 9.73 -11.15 8.12
N LYS A 114 10.07 -10.45 9.20
CA LYS A 114 9.12 -10.04 10.25
C LYS A 114 8.01 -9.18 9.66
N VAL A 115 6.77 -9.43 10.06
CA VAL A 115 5.61 -8.58 9.80
C VAL A 115 5.30 -7.75 11.05
N MET A 116 5.31 -6.43 10.93
CA MET A 116 4.70 -5.51 11.91
C MET A 116 3.21 -5.80 12.04
N THR A 117 2.82 -6.16 13.25
CA THR A 117 1.45 -6.54 13.61
C THR A 117 0.64 -5.40 14.24
N THR A 118 1.28 -4.26 14.50
CA THR A 118 0.67 -3.09 15.14
C THR A 118 0.78 -1.88 14.22
N CYS A 119 -0.33 -1.15 14.07
CA CYS A 119 -0.41 0.05 13.22
C CYS A 119 0.16 -0.13 11.80
N SER A 120 0.05 -1.34 11.23
CA SER A 120 0.56 -1.69 9.91
C SER A 120 -0.44 -2.59 9.20
N LEU A 121 -0.55 -2.39 7.90
CA LEU A 121 -1.31 -3.22 6.98
C LEU A 121 -0.61 -4.56 6.79
N LEU A 122 -1.40 -5.62 6.79
CA LEU A 122 -0.99 -6.99 6.53
C LEU A 122 -2.15 -7.80 5.95
N TYR A 123 -1.83 -8.78 5.12
CA TYR A 123 -2.79 -9.80 4.73
C TYR A 123 -2.69 -10.99 5.68
N TYR A 124 -3.84 -11.52 6.08
CA TYR A 124 -3.92 -12.67 6.97
C TYR A 124 -5.02 -13.63 6.54
N ASN A 125 -4.69 -14.92 6.54
CA ASN A 125 -5.66 -16.01 6.41
C ASN A 125 -5.85 -16.66 7.79
N MET A 126 -7.09 -16.68 8.27
CA MET A 126 -7.42 -17.22 9.60
C MET A 126 -7.45 -18.75 9.64
N ASP A 127 -7.64 -19.42 8.50
CA ASP A 127 -7.82 -20.87 8.42
C ASP A 127 -6.47 -21.61 8.40
N SER A 128 -5.47 -21.05 7.70
CA SER A 128 -4.10 -21.55 7.58
C SER A 128 -3.09 -20.86 8.51
N ASP A 129 -3.52 -19.82 9.24
CA ASP A 129 -2.68 -18.97 10.08
C ASP A 129 -1.51 -18.31 9.33
N GLU A 130 -1.71 -18.01 8.05
CA GLU A 130 -0.69 -17.42 7.19
C GLU A 130 -0.78 -15.90 7.15
N THR A 131 0.37 -15.24 7.32
CA THR A 131 0.48 -13.78 7.26
C THR A 131 1.41 -13.35 6.12
N MET A 132 1.10 -12.21 5.48
CA MET A 132 1.95 -11.61 4.46
C MET A 132 2.07 -10.10 4.63
N HIS A 133 3.22 -9.54 4.24
CA HIS A 133 3.28 -8.11 3.92
C HIS A 133 2.34 -7.81 2.75
N VAL A 134 1.67 -6.66 2.79
CA VAL A 134 0.83 -6.21 1.67
C VAL A 134 1.63 -6.11 0.38
N SER A 135 2.85 -5.57 0.45
CA SER A 135 3.76 -5.46 -0.70
C SER A 135 4.07 -6.82 -1.31
N CYS A 136 4.51 -7.81 -0.51
CA CYS A 136 4.77 -9.16 -0.98
C CYS A 136 3.53 -9.80 -1.63
N ALA A 137 2.37 -9.66 -1.00
CA ALA A 137 1.14 -10.23 -1.53
C ALA A 137 0.70 -9.58 -2.85
N LEU A 138 0.86 -8.26 -3.00
CA LEU A 138 0.58 -7.55 -4.25
C LEU A 138 1.58 -7.91 -5.36
N PHE A 139 2.86 -8.11 -5.02
CA PHE A 139 3.84 -8.63 -6.00
C PHE A 139 3.46 -10.03 -6.47
N GLU A 140 3.08 -10.93 -5.56
CA GLU A 140 2.66 -12.29 -5.90
C GLU A 140 1.36 -12.31 -6.74
N GLU A 141 0.39 -11.46 -6.39
CA GLU A 141 -0.82 -11.24 -7.19
C GLU A 141 -0.47 -10.78 -8.61
N SER A 142 0.54 -9.94 -8.75
CA SER A 142 0.94 -9.43 -10.05
C SER A 142 1.65 -10.49 -10.91
N VAL A 143 2.49 -11.34 -10.31
CA VAL A 143 3.22 -12.41 -11.01
C VAL A 143 2.27 -13.50 -11.50
N SER A 144 1.30 -13.89 -10.66
CA SER A 144 0.27 -14.87 -11.02
C SER A 144 -0.62 -14.45 -12.21
N ASN A 145 -0.61 -13.17 -12.60
CA ASN A 145 -1.39 -12.63 -13.72
C ASN A 145 -0.62 -12.46 -15.06
N HIS A 146 0.64 -12.94 -15.16
CA HIS A 146 1.55 -12.85 -16.35
C HIS A 146 2.01 -11.42 -16.78
N GLU A 147 3.13 -11.39 -17.55
CA GLU A 147 4.12 -10.33 -17.81
C GLU A 147 3.61 -8.91 -18.22
N GLU A 148 4.31 -7.85 -17.75
CA GLU A 148 4.14 -6.39 -17.98
C GLU A 148 3.17 -5.56 -17.09
N MET A 149 2.49 -6.13 -16.10
CA MET A 149 1.45 -5.41 -15.31
C MET A 149 1.75 -5.22 -13.81
N VAL A 150 3.00 -5.40 -13.38
CA VAL A 150 3.45 -5.46 -11.96
C VAL A 150 2.96 -4.30 -11.08
N ASN A 151 2.61 -3.15 -11.65
CA ASN A 151 2.05 -2.01 -10.93
C ASN A 151 0.61 -1.65 -11.28
N ARG A 152 -0.04 -2.24 -12.30
CA ARG A 152 -1.32 -1.71 -12.81
C ARG A 152 -2.53 -2.04 -11.95
N LEU A 153 -2.62 -3.22 -11.35
CA LEU A 153 -3.83 -3.63 -10.62
C LEU A 153 -4.01 -2.83 -9.33
N SER A 154 -2.97 -2.72 -8.51
CA SER A 154 -3.00 -1.90 -7.29
C SER A 154 -3.15 -0.42 -7.62
N ILE A 155 -2.45 0.10 -8.64
CA ILE A 155 -2.62 1.49 -9.09
C ILE A 155 -4.03 1.76 -9.62
N GLN A 156 -4.65 0.81 -10.32
CA GLN A 156 -6.03 0.93 -10.79
C GLN A 156 -7.01 0.94 -9.61
N ARG A 157 -6.86 0.01 -8.66
CA ARG A 157 -7.65 0.00 -7.41
C ARG A 157 -7.49 1.28 -6.62
N PHE A 158 -6.26 1.83 -6.58
CA PHE A 158 -5.99 3.13 -5.97
C PHE A 158 -6.78 4.26 -6.66
N SER A 159 -6.84 4.25 -7.99
CA SER A 159 -7.62 5.24 -8.74
C SER A 159 -9.11 5.21 -8.35
N ASP A 160 -9.64 4.03 -8.03
CA ASP A 160 -11.03 3.85 -7.62
C ASP A 160 -11.32 4.37 -6.19
N LEU A 161 -10.29 4.69 -5.39
CA LEU A 161 -10.43 5.27 -4.06
C LEU A 161 -10.62 6.80 -4.05
N ARG A 162 -10.64 7.42 -5.24
CA ARG A 162 -10.86 8.86 -5.41
C ARG A 162 -12.15 9.31 -4.73
N ILE A 163 -12.09 10.46 -4.06
CA ILE A 163 -13.27 11.16 -3.58
C ILE A 163 -13.85 11.97 -4.76
N ALA A 164 -15.12 11.73 -5.10
CA ALA A 164 -15.79 12.50 -6.14
C ALA A 164 -15.99 13.96 -5.67
N ASP A 165 -15.75 14.90 -6.57
CA ASP A 165 -16.02 16.34 -6.36
C ASP A 165 -17.54 16.62 -6.28
#